data_AF-A0A850JAD5-F1
#
_entry.id   AF-A0A850JAD5-F1
#
_cell.length_a   1.000
_cell.length_b   1.000
_cell.length_c   1.000
_cell.angle_alpha   90.00
_cell.angle_beta   90.00
_cell.angle_gamma   90.00
#
_symmetry.space_group_name_H-M   'P 1'
#
loop_
_entity.id
_entity.type
_entity.pdbx_description
1 polymer ?
#
loop_
_entity_poly.entity_id
_entity_poly.type
_entity_poly.pdbx_seq_one_letter_code
_entity_poly.pdbx_strand_id
1 'polypeptide(L)'
;MFETLGAHYDEPRILDLIVSKNLARRHLNPGQRAMVALKYEEAIAAATRNGAPIGNHNASRSSLSVESKVADLPPENPKSRDRAAAIVGASGRAVQQAKAVERDAPDLAEQVRAGRMALDAADRQRKERLRTQPPAHGPHIGTMLLRSAIWAAPARARAAPVTTNDGSARTRCARPRTGRTR
;
A
#
# COMPACT_ATOMS: atom_id res chain seq x y z
N MET A 1 -18.65 32.96 23.78
CA MET A 1 -17.73 32.60 24.88
C MET A 1 -16.35 32.40 24.28
N PHE A 2 -15.36 33.14 24.74
CA PHE A 2 -13.96 33.00 24.30
C PHE A 2 -13.19 32.14 25.31
N GLU A 3 -12.24 31.34 24.83
CA GLU A 3 -11.43 30.44 25.67
C GLU A 3 -10.01 31.01 25.75
N THR A 4 -9.54 31.32 26.96
CA THR A 4 -8.18 31.80 27.18
C THR A 4 -7.24 30.60 27.23
N LEU A 5 -6.27 30.54 26.31
CA LEU A 5 -5.24 29.52 26.30
C LEU A 5 -4.11 29.88 27.27
N GLY A 6 -3.52 28.88 27.93
CA GLY A 6 -2.39 29.11 28.84
C GLY A 6 -1.08 29.41 28.09
N ALA A 7 -0.09 29.95 28.80
CA ALA A 7 1.22 30.35 28.23
C ALA A 7 2.06 29.19 27.65
N HIS A 8 1.64 27.94 27.83
CA HIS A 8 2.31 26.73 27.31
C HIS A 8 1.90 26.38 25.88
N TYR A 9 0.99 27.16 25.28
CA TYR A 9 0.59 26.99 23.89
C TYR A 9 1.54 27.77 22.97
N ASP A 10 2.41 27.05 22.30
CA ASP A 10 3.22 27.60 21.20
C ASP A 10 2.33 27.93 19.99
N GLU A 11 2.74 28.90 19.17
CA GLU A 11 2.00 29.32 17.97
C GLU A 11 1.57 28.15 17.07
N PRO A 12 2.41 27.14 16.77
CA PRO A 12 1.98 25.98 15.97
C PRO A 12 0.87 25.16 16.64
N ARG A 13 0.87 25.03 17.97
CA ARG A 13 -0.21 24.33 18.70
C ARG A 13 -1.51 25.12 18.68
N ILE A 14 -1.43 26.45 18.72
CA ILE A 14 -2.61 27.31 18.62
C ILE A 14 -3.27 27.12 17.25
N LEU A 15 -2.48 27.10 16.17
CA LEU A 15 -2.98 26.86 14.81
C LEU A 15 -3.61 25.47 14.68
N ASP A 16 -2.94 24.42 15.15
CA ASP A 16 -3.47 23.05 15.16
C ASP A 16 -4.82 22.97 15.91
N LEU A 17 -4.94 23.66 17.05
CA LEU A 17 -6.16 23.73 17.83
C LEU A 17 -7.29 24.47 17.09
N ILE A 18 -6.99 25.62 16.48
CA ILE A 18 -7.96 26.38 15.68
C ILE A 18 -8.49 25.52 14.53
N VAL A 19 -7.60 24.83 13.82
CA VAL A 19 -7.99 23.96 12.70
C VAL A 19 -8.88 22.82 13.19
N SER A 20 -8.48 22.11 14.25
CA SER A 20 -9.30 21.01 14.79
C SER A 20 -10.69 21.48 15.22
N LYS A 21 -10.81 22.62 15.92
CA LYS A 21 -12.10 23.20 16.35
C LYS A 21 -12.97 23.62 15.16
N ASN A 22 -12.37 24.16 14.10
CA ASN A 22 -13.12 24.54 12.91
C ASN A 22 -13.58 23.33 12.11
N LEU A 23 -12.75 22.30 12.00
CA LEU A 23 -13.12 21.06 11.32
C LEU A 23 -14.17 20.28 12.11
N ALA A 24 -14.14 20.31 13.45
CA ALA A 24 -15.19 19.72 14.28
C ALA A 24 -16.57 20.36 14.07
N ARG A 25 -16.62 21.64 13.69
CA ARG A 25 -17.88 22.34 13.36
C ARG A 25 -18.37 22.05 11.95
N ARG A 26 -17.46 21.62 11.05
CA ARG A 26 -17.81 21.26 9.68
C ARG A 26 -18.24 19.79 9.68
N HIS A 27 -19.42 19.51 9.15
CA HIS A 27 -19.93 18.16 8.88
C HIS A 27 -19.19 17.49 7.71
N LEU A 28 -17.86 17.46 7.74
CA LEU A 28 -17.06 16.80 6.71
C LEU A 28 -17.18 15.29 6.89
N ASN A 29 -17.43 14.59 5.78
CA ASN A 29 -17.41 13.13 5.82
C ASN A 29 -15.97 12.63 6.13
N PRO A 30 -15.80 11.41 6.67
CA PRO A 30 -14.49 10.88 7.03
C PRO A 30 -13.46 10.89 5.88
N GLY A 31 -13.93 10.68 4.64
CA GLY A 31 -13.08 10.72 3.44
C GLY A 31 -12.57 12.12 3.11
N GLN A 32 -13.42 13.14 3.22
CA GLN A 32 -13.04 14.54 3.05
C GLN A 32 -12.05 14.97 4.13
N ARG A 33 -12.25 14.54 5.39
CA ARG A 33 -11.29 14.77 6.48
C ARG A 33 -9.92 14.16 6.15
N ALA A 34 -9.89 12.94 5.61
CA ALA A 34 -8.64 12.32 5.17
C ALA A 34 -7.94 13.11 4.04
N MET A 35 -8.70 13.65 3.09
CA MET A 35 -8.16 14.52 2.02
C MET A 35 -7.58 15.83 2.56
N VAL A 36 -8.21 16.44 3.56
CA VAL A 36 -7.67 17.63 4.24
C VAL A 36 -6.40 17.29 5.02
N ALA A 37 -6.37 16.14 5.70
CA ALA A 37 -5.20 15.66 6.43
C ALA A 37 -3.98 15.47 5.52
N LEU A 38 -4.16 15.03 4.27
CA LEU A 38 -3.07 14.91 3.30
C LEU A 38 -2.37 16.25 3.03
N LYS A 39 -3.13 17.33 2.87
CA LYS A 39 -2.55 18.68 2.71
C LYS A 39 -1.83 19.16 3.96
N TYR A 40 -2.32 18.77 5.13
CA TYR A 40 -1.68 19.08 6.39
C TYR A 40 -0.37 18.30 6.60
N GLU A 41 -0.32 17.03 6.17
CA GLU A 41 0.89 16.22 6.15
C GLU A 41 2.00 16.89 5.31
N GLU A 42 1.66 17.37 4.10
CA GLU A 42 2.59 18.10 3.23
C GLU A 42 3.18 19.34 3.93
N ALA A 43 2.33 20.12 4.61
CA ALA A 43 2.74 21.31 5.35
C ALA A 43 3.64 20.97 6.55
N ILE A 44 3.29 19.96 7.34
CA ILE A 44 4.10 19.49 8.48
C ILE A 44 5.46 18.98 7.99
N ALA A 45 5.47 18.19 6.91
CA ALA A 45 6.70 17.67 6.33
C ALA A 45 7.59 18.78 5.75
N ALA A 46 7.02 19.82 5.16
CA ALA A 46 7.76 21.00 4.70
C ALA A 46 8.40 21.76 5.88
N ALA A 47 7.63 22.02 6.94
CA ALA A 47 8.15 22.71 8.12
C ALA A 47 9.25 21.92 8.84
N THR A 48 9.10 20.59 8.93
CA THR A 48 10.12 19.70 9.51
C THR A 48 11.41 19.72 8.70
N ARG A 49 11.32 19.72 7.35
CA ARG A 49 12.48 19.84 6.46
C ARG A 49 13.22 21.17 6.60
N ASN A 50 12.48 22.25 6.84
CA ASN A 50 13.05 23.60 6.99
C ASN A 50 13.67 23.83 8.39
N GLY A 51 13.88 22.78 9.18
CA GLY A 51 14.55 22.87 10.48
C GLY A 51 13.72 23.49 11.59
N ALA A 52 12.41 23.73 11.36
CA ALA A 52 11.49 24.06 12.43
C ALA A 52 11.02 22.75 13.07
N PRO A 53 11.48 22.40 14.30
CA PRO A 53 10.84 21.33 15.02
C PRO A 53 9.42 21.80 15.34
N ILE A 54 8.44 21.29 14.60
CA ILE A 54 7.05 21.43 15.04
C ILE A 54 6.90 20.50 16.25
N GLY A 55 7.23 21.07 17.42
CA GLY A 55 6.98 20.64 18.80
C GLY A 55 6.75 19.15 19.04
N ASN A 56 7.76 18.49 19.62
CA ASN A 56 7.57 17.21 20.30
C ASN A 56 8.23 17.24 21.69
N HIS A 57 7.67 18.03 22.61
CA HIS A 57 8.11 18.05 24.02
C HIS A 57 7.39 17.01 24.89
N ASN A 58 6.48 16.20 24.31
CA ASN A 58 5.67 15.22 25.04
C ASN A 58 5.76 13.78 24.48
N ALA A 59 6.79 13.43 23.71
CA ALA A 59 7.06 12.01 23.40
C ALA A 59 7.74 11.30 24.57
N SER A 60 7.04 11.24 25.69
CA SER A 60 7.17 10.14 26.62
C SER A 60 5.93 9.26 26.44
N ARG A 61 6.18 7.96 26.21
CA ARG A 61 5.21 6.84 26.11
C ARG A 61 4.65 6.53 24.71
N SER A 62 5.51 5.96 23.86
CA SER A 62 5.31 4.60 23.30
C SER A 62 6.30 4.37 22.16
N SER A 63 7.48 3.85 22.50
CA SER A 63 8.41 3.29 21.53
C SER A 63 7.94 1.89 21.12
N LEU A 64 7.22 1.80 19.99
CA LEU A 64 7.14 0.56 19.21
C LEU A 64 7.45 0.93 17.76
N SER A 65 8.75 1.01 17.47
CA SER A 65 9.27 1.17 16.12
C SER A 65 9.16 -0.18 15.42
N VAL A 66 8.11 -0.38 14.62
CA VAL A 66 8.06 -1.50 13.67
C VAL A 66 8.72 -1.02 12.38
N GLU A 67 10.00 -1.33 12.27
CA GLU A 67 10.80 -1.15 11.06
C GLU A 67 10.27 -2.09 9.96
N SER A 68 9.40 -1.59 9.09
CA SER A 68 9.08 -2.28 7.83
C SER A 68 9.83 -1.60 6.69
N LYS A 69 10.94 -2.22 6.29
CA LYS A 69 11.66 -1.91 5.06
C LYS A 69 10.72 -2.14 3.87
N VAL A 70 10.16 -1.08 3.32
CA VAL A 70 9.48 -1.08 2.01
C VAL A 70 10.36 -0.29 1.05
N ALA A 71 10.68 -0.91 -0.09
CA ALA A 71 11.64 -0.46 -1.08
C ALA A 71 11.38 0.96 -1.63
N ASP A 72 12.46 1.68 -1.93
CA ASP A 72 12.61 2.87 -2.79
C ASP A 72 11.55 3.99 -2.71
N LEU A 73 10.85 4.15 -1.59
CA LEU A 73 10.10 5.36 -1.28
C LEU A 73 10.88 6.19 -0.25
N PRO A 74 10.93 7.53 -0.40
CA PRO A 74 11.55 8.40 0.61
C PRO A 74 10.94 8.07 1.99
N PRO A 75 11.75 7.96 3.06
CA PRO A 75 11.30 7.47 4.35
C PRO A 75 10.13 8.33 4.83
N GLU A 76 8.93 7.76 4.76
CA GLU A 76 7.75 8.40 5.27
C GLU A 76 7.92 8.48 6.79
N ASN A 77 7.83 9.68 7.35
CA ASN A 77 7.75 9.82 8.79
C ASN A 77 6.33 9.41 9.20
N PRO A 78 6.09 8.21 9.79
CA PRO A 78 4.75 7.82 10.25
C PRO A 78 4.17 8.86 11.22
N LYS A 79 5.06 9.56 11.93
CA LYS A 79 4.78 10.69 12.82
C LYS A 79 4.04 11.84 12.12
N SER A 80 4.39 12.18 10.88
CA SER A 80 3.76 13.31 10.16
C SER A 80 2.32 12.98 9.75
N ARG A 81 2.11 11.76 9.22
CA ARG A 81 0.78 11.26 8.86
C ARG A 81 -0.12 11.17 10.08
N ASP A 82 0.36 10.54 11.15
CA ASP A 82 -0.44 10.30 12.35
C ASP A 82 -0.77 11.61 13.08
N ARG A 83 0.15 12.59 13.05
CA ARG A 83 -0.11 13.94 13.54
C ARG A 83 -1.18 14.66 12.72
N ALA A 84 -1.05 14.67 11.39
CA ALA A 84 -2.04 15.30 10.50
C ALA A 84 -3.44 14.67 10.68
N ALA A 85 -3.47 13.32 10.79
CA ALA A 85 -4.67 12.58 11.08
C ALA A 85 -5.30 13.00 12.41
N ALA A 86 -4.52 13.16 13.48
CA ALA A 86 -5.01 13.58 14.80
C ALA A 86 -5.60 15.01 14.77
N ILE A 87 -4.94 15.97 14.12
CA ILE A 87 -5.39 17.37 14.04
C ILE A 87 -6.73 17.48 13.32
N VAL A 88 -6.85 16.78 12.20
CA VAL A 88 -8.07 16.78 11.38
C VAL A 88 -9.12 15.81 11.92
N GLY A 89 -8.71 14.91 12.82
CA GLY A 89 -9.45 13.77 13.38
C GLY A 89 -9.88 12.71 12.36
N ALA A 90 -9.02 12.45 11.37
CA ALA A 90 -9.10 11.29 10.50
C ALA A 90 -8.30 10.11 11.08
N SER A 91 -8.41 8.92 10.50
CA SER A 91 -7.53 7.79 10.85
C SER A 91 -6.29 7.79 9.96
N GLY A 92 -5.14 7.36 10.49
CA GLY A 92 -3.89 7.27 9.70
C GLY A 92 -4.04 6.38 8.46
N ARG A 93 -4.85 5.30 8.55
CA ARG A 93 -5.19 4.45 7.40
C ARG A 93 -5.97 5.20 6.31
N ALA A 94 -6.93 6.04 6.70
CA ALA A 94 -7.67 6.85 5.74
C ALA A 94 -6.77 7.87 5.04
N VAL A 95 -5.81 8.48 5.76
CA VAL A 95 -4.81 9.37 5.14
C VAL A 95 -3.95 8.62 4.12
N GLN A 96 -3.50 7.41 4.46
CA GLN A 96 -2.75 6.57 3.53
C GLN A 96 -3.55 6.18 2.28
N GLN A 97 -4.83 5.81 2.44
CA GLN A 97 -5.73 5.54 1.32
C GLN A 97 -5.93 6.79 0.45
N ALA A 98 -6.18 7.94 1.06
CA ALA A 98 -6.33 9.23 0.37
C ALA A 98 -5.08 9.57 -0.46
N LYS A 99 -3.89 9.34 0.09
CA LYS A 99 -2.60 9.52 -0.60
C LYS A 99 -2.47 8.61 -1.82
N ALA A 100 -2.81 7.35 -1.67
CA ALA A 100 -2.78 6.41 -2.79
C ALA A 100 -3.81 6.77 -3.88
N VAL A 101 -5.01 7.23 -3.50
CA VAL A 101 -6.02 7.74 -4.46
C VAL A 101 -5.51 8.99 -5.18
N GLU A 102 -4.94 9.98 -4.47
CA GLU A 102 -4.37 11.18 -5.09
C GLU A 102 -3.28 10.86 -6.12
N ARG A 103 -2.41 9.89 -5.79
CA ARG A 103 -1.28 9.49 -6.63
C ARG A 103 -1.71 8.78 -7.91
N ASP A 104 -2.59 7.77 -7.79
CA ASP A 104 -2.91 6.89 -8.93
C ASP A 104 -4.18 7.31 -9.68
N ALA A 105 -5.09 8.06 -9.03
CA ALA A 105 -6.40 8.42 -9.55
C ALA A 105 -6.87 9.80 -9.03
N PRO A 106 -6.26 10.91 -9.49
CA PRO A 106 -6.61 12.26 -9.02
C PRO A 106 -8.06 12.66 -9.35
N ASP A 107 -8.64 12.11 -10.42
CA ASP A 107 -10.04 12.29 -10.81
C ASP A 107 -11.03 11.78 -9.74
N LEU A 108 -10.71 10.66 -9.10
CA LEU A 108 -11.50 10.12 -8.00
C LEU A 108 -11.29 10.94 -6.72
N ALA A 109 -10.08 11.46 -6.52
CA ALA A 109 -9.77 12.27 -5.36
C ALA A 109 -10.61 13.57 -5.33
N GLU A 110 -10.81 14.21 -6.47
CA GLU A 110 -11.68 15.38 -6.60
C GLU A 110 -13.14 15.07 -6.24
N GLN A 111 -13.63 13.89 -6.63
CA GLN A 111 -14.99 13.46 -6.27
C GLN A 111 -15.15 13.24 -4.77
N VAL A 112 -14.12 12.70 -4.11
CA VAL A 112 -14.08 12.55 -2.65
C VAL A 112 -14.04 13.91 -1.97
N ARG A 113 -13.22 14.86 -2.45
CA ARG A 113 -13.17 16.23 -1.93
C ARG A 113 -14.52 16.93 -2.03
N ALA A 114 -15.17 16.79 -3.18
CA ALA A 114 -16.51 17.34 -3.42
C ALA A 114 -17.61 16.64 -2.60
N GLY A 115 -17.30 15.54 -1.89
CA GLY A 115 -18.27 14.76 -1.12
C GLY A 115 -19.22 13.91 -1.96
N ARG A 116 -18.96 13.79 -3.27
CA ARG A 116 -19.77 12.99 -4.20
C ARG A 116 -19.48 11.49 -4.11
N MET A 117 -18.29 11.12 -3.63
CA MET A 117 -17.86 9.72 -3.50
C MET A 117 -17.20 9.47 -2.15
N ALA A 118 -17.44 8.29 -1.57
CA ALA A 118 -16.76 7.85 -0.36
C ALA A 118 -15.31 7.43 -0.66
N LEU A 119 -14.39 7.69 0.26
CA LEU A 119 -12.96 7.36 0.09
C LEU A 119 -12.74 5.86 -0.17
N ASP A 120 -13.45 4.97 0.53
CA ASP A 120 -13.33 3.52 0.31
C ASP A 120 -13.86 3.08 -1.06
N ALA A 121 -14.84 3.80 -1.62
CA ALA A 121 -15.31 3.53 -2.98
C ALA A 121 -14.24 3.96 -4.01
N ALA A 122 -13.62 5.11 -3.81
CA ALA A 122 -12.52 5.58 -4.64
C ALA A 122 -11.30 4.64 -4.57
N ASP A 123 -10.93 4.16 -3.38
CA ASP A 123 -9.84 3.21 -3.18
C ASP A 123 -10.09 1.87 -3.90
N ARG A 124 -11.33 1.38 -3.88
CA ARG A 124 -11.74 0.19 -4.64
C ARG A 124 -11.65 0.42 -6.15
N GLN A 125 -12.15 1.53 -6.66
CA GLN A 125 -12.07 1.86 -8.09
C GLN A 125 -10.62 2.03 -8.55
N ARG A 126 -9.76 2.67 -7.74
CA ARG A 126 -8.32 2.76 -7.99
C ARG A 126 -7.68 1.38 -8.12
N LYS A 127 -7.95 0.49 -7.16
CA LYS A 127 -7.43 -0.88 -7.19
C LYS A 127 -7.90 -1.64 -8.42
N GLU A 128 -9.15 -1.47 -8.83
CA GLU A 128 -9.65 -2.10 -10.05
C GLU A 128 -8.92 -1.58 -11.29
N ARG A 129 -8.75 -0.26 -11.43
CA ARG A 129 -7.97 0.34 -12.53
C ARG A 129 -6.55 -0.21 -12.60
N LEU A 130 -5.88 -0.35 -11.46
CA LEU A 130 -4.52 -0.93 -11.37
C LEU A 130 -4.48 -2.43 -11.71
N ARG A 131 -5.58 -3.16 -11.52
CA ARG A 131 -5.67 -4.59 -11.89
C ARG A 131 -5.99 -4.77 -13.37
N THR A 132 -6.85 -3.92 -13.92
CA THR A 132 -7.24 -3.96 -15.33
C THR A 132 -6.15 -3.40 -16.25
N GLN A 133 -5.37 -2.41 -15.78
CA GLN A 133 -4.16 -1.99 -16.48
C GLN A 133 -3.11 -3.10 -16.34
N PRO A 134 -2.67 -3.72 -17.44
CA PRO A 134 -1.54 -4.65 -17.37
C PRO A 134 -0.33 -3.89 -16.82
N PRO A 135 0.53 -4.53 -16.01
CA PRO A 135 1.75 -3.88 -15.55
C PRO A 135 2.49 -3.43 -16.80
N ALA A 136 2.84 -2.14 -16.86
CA ALA A 136 3.76 -1.66 -17.88
C ALA A 136 5.06 -2.44 -17.68
N HIS A 137 5.25 -3.50 -18.47
CA HIS A 137 6.57 -4.08 -18.59
C HIS A 137 7.45 -2.91 -19.05
N GLY A 138 8.48 -2.57 -18.29
CA GLY A 138 9.46 -1.61 -18.78
C GLY A 138 9.98 -2.11 -20.13
N PRO A 139 10.52 -1.23 -20.99
CA PRO A 139 11.35 -1.73 -22.07
C PRO A 139 12.44 -2.57 -21.41
N HIS A 140 12.40 -3.87 -21.64
CA HIS A 140 13.54 -4.73 -21.41
C HIS A 140 14.60 -4.19 -22.36
N ILE A 141 15.52 -3.39 -21.82
CA ILE A 141 16.71 -2.94 -22.55
C ILE A 141 17.39 -4.23 -22.98
N GLY A 142 17.33 -4.50 -24.28
CA GLY A 142 17.81 -5.74 -24.86
C GLY A 142 19.30 -5.92 -24.55
N THR A 143 19.62 -6.86 -23.67
CA THR A 143 20.87 -7.59 -23.77
C THR A 143 20.64 -8.74 -24.76
N MET A 144 20.79 -8.42 -26.04
CA MET A 144 21.32 -9.40 -27.00
C MET A 144 22.69 -9.84 -26.47
N LEU A 145 22.73 -10.93 -25.71
CA LEU A 145 23.95 -11.71 -25.58
C LEU A 145 23.79 -12.95 -26.46
N LEU A 146 24.65 -12.98 -27.47
CA LEU A 146 24.92 -14.06 -28.42
C LEU A 146 24.52 -15.46 -27.92
N ARG A 147 23.67 -16.14 -28.69
CA ARG A 147 23.67 -17.60 -28.77
C ARG A 147 24.99 -18.03 -29.43
N SER A 148 26.08 -18.03 -28.68
CA SER A 148 27.33 -18.66 -29.11
C SER A 148 27.18 -20.16 -28.98
N ALA A 149 27.06 -20.80 -30.13
CA ALA A 149 27.10 -22.24 -30.31
C ALA A 149 28.48 -22.77 -29.92
N ILE A 150 28.60 -23.44 -28.77
CA ILE A 150 29.72 -24.35 -28.50
C ILE A 150 29.20 -25.49 -27.62
N TRP A 151 28.74 -26.56 -28.22
CA TRP A 151 29.23 -27.89 -27.86
C TRP A 151 29.08 -28.86 -29.01
N ALA A 152 30.23 -29.44 -29.34
CA ALA A 152 30.48 -30.34 -30.43
C ALA A 152 29.87 -31.72 -30.16
N ALA A 153 29.28 -32.29 -31.20
CA ALA A 153 29.08 -33.74 -31.28
C ALA A 153 30.43 -34.46 -31.37
N PRO A 154 30.46 -35.75 -31.01
CA PRO A 154 30.78 -36.69 -32.08
C PRO A 154 29.79 -37.86 -32.20
N ALA A 155 29.59 -38.24 -33.46
CA ALA A 155 29.11 -39.52 -33.95
C ALA A 155 29.91 -40.70 -33.33
N ARG A 156 29.51 -41.98 -33.28
CA ARG A 156 28.63 -42.84 -34.08
C ARG A 156 28.73 -44.22 -33.37
N ALA A 157 27.67 -45.02 -33.31
CA ALA A 157 27.74 -46.48 -33.58
C ALA A 157 26.42 -47.19 -33.24
N ARG A 158 26.07 -48.10 -34.15
CA ARG A 158 24.89 -48.97 -34.19
C ARG A 158 24.96 -50.06 -33.12
N ALA A 159 23.80 -50.50 -32.63
CA ALA A 159 23.30 -51.89 -32.74
C ALA A 159 22.02 -52.08 -31.93
N ALA A 160 20.94 -52.53 -32.59
CA ALA A 160 19.86 -53.26 -31.94
C ALA A 160 20.32 -54.71 -31.70
N PRO A 161 19.68 -55.50 -30.82
CA PRO A 161 18.47 -56.19 -31.27
C PRO A 161 17.34 -56.31 -30.24
N VAL A 162 16.17 -56.55 -30.83
CA VAL A 162 14.89 -56.99 -30.25
C VAL A 162 15.04 -58.25 -29.39
N THR A 163 14.35 -58.29 -28.24
CA THR A 163 13.77 -59.55 -27.73
C THR A 163 12.39 -59.27 -27.15
N THR A 164 11.44 -60.01 -27.71
CA THR A 164 10.05 -60.17 -27.29
C THR A 164 10.01 -60.83 -25.91
N ASN A 165 9.17 -60.36 -25.00
CA ASN A 165 8.56 -61.29 -24.05
C ASN A 165 7.09 -60.93 -23.84
N ASP A 166 6.28 -61.83 -24.37
CA ASP A 166 4.84 -61.95 -24.25
C ASP A 166 4.58 -62.71 -22.94
N GLY A 167 3.94 -62.05 -21.99
CA GLY A 167 3.77 -62.54 -20.62
C GLY A 167 2.34 -62.33 -20.15
N SER A 168 1.45 -63.21 -20.64
CA SER A 168 0.03 -63.26 -20.28
C SER A 168 -0.23 -63.42 -18.78
N ALA A 169 -1.50 -63.19 -18.41
CA ALA A 169 -2.18 -63.62 -17.17
C ALA A 169 -1.87 -62.73 -15.94
N ARG A 170 -2.83 -62.30 -15.12
CA ARG A 170 -4.17 -62.84 -14.85
C ARG A 170 -4.92 -61.90 -13.88
N THR A 171 -6.23 -61.80 -14.09
CA THR A 171 -7.32 -61.70 -13.08
C THR A 171 -7.40 -60.51 -12.09
N ARG A 172 -8.49 -59.74 -12.27
CA ARG A 172 -9.56 -59.38 -11.30
C ARG A 172 -9.20 -59.38 -9.81
N CYS A 173 -9.57 -58.31 -9.11
CA CYS A 173 -10.76 -58.32 -8.25
C CYS A 173 -11.09 -56.90 -7.75
N ALA A 174 -12.38 -56.60 -7.78
CA ALA A 174 -12.99 -55.39 -7.28
C ALA A 174 -13.25 -55.45 -5.76
N ARG A 175 -13.66 -54.28 -5.24
CA ARG A 175 -14.43 -54.00 -4.00
C ARG A 175 -13.67 -53.75 -2.69
N PRO A 176 -14.30 -53.08 -1.69
CA PRO A 176 -15.29 -52.00 -1.78
C PRO A 176 -15.00 -50.80 -0.85
N ARG A 177 -15.70 -49.71 -1.13
CA ARG A 177 -15.97 -48.59 -0.25
C ARG A 177 -16.78 -49.09 0.96
N THR A 178 -16.23 -49.03 2.15
CA THR A 178 -16.98 -49.16 3.41
C THR A 178 -17.17 -47.77 4.00
N GLY A 179 -18.43 -47.40 4.19
CA GLY A 179 -18.82 -46.29 5.06
C GLY A 179 -18.94 -46.76 6.52
N ARG A 180 -18.93 -45.80 7.44
CA ARG A 180 -19.49 -45.91 8.79
C ARG A 180 -19.69 -44.47 9.31
N THR A 181 -20.90 -43.93 9.27
CA THR A 181 -21.87 -43.78 10.39
C THR A 181 -21.22 -43.16 11.64
N ARG A 182 -21.79 -42.20 12.35
CA ARG A 182 -23.16 -41.68 12.45
C ARG A 182 -23.05 -40.30 13.10
#